data_AF-A0A819VJW1-F1
#
_entry.id   AF-A0A819VJW1-F1
#
_cell.length_a   1.000
_cell.length_b   1.000
_cell.length_c   1.000
_cell.angle_alpha   90.00
_cell.angle_beta   90.00
_cell.angle_gamma   90.00
#
_symmetry.space_group_name_H-M   'P 1'
#
loop_
_entity.id
_entity.type
_entity.pdbx_description
1 polymer ?
#
loop_
_entity_poly.entity_id
_entity_poly.type
_entity_poly.pdbx_seq_one_letter_code
_entity_poly.pdbx_strand_id
1 'polypeptide(L)'
;MQLTIILIVLIGFVSTQVPIPSRPDGYGVGGPADAHVVIDMFLDPLCPNSKASWPTVLQVIQAYGIRIHFRIHTFPLPYHTNSFVASQGLHVIANVTNRNLDAIYLYTTKVFENQTTWYNDATKSMTIPQVIDSLATFVNQIGLVSKDKFMVGMMSDDINDETRISWKYACSRGVIGTPTFLINGVITSAGPSWSLSDWKSVIDTILATNENTSSNVKDCPTGQSECNYAPHKSQCCLAGERCIANVGCRC
;
A
#
# COMPACT_ATOMS: atom_id res chain seq x y z
N MET A 1 -55.35 27.94 16.71
CA MET A 1 -54.26 28.47 15.87
C MET A 1 -53.05 27.56 16.07
N GLN A 2 -52.94 26.49 15.28
CA GLN A 2 -51.83 25.53 15.35
C GLN A 2 -50.78 25.93 14.31
N LEU A 3 -49.57 26.20 14.78
CA LEU A 3 -48.42 26.58 13.96
C LEU A 3 -47.68 25.30 13.56
N THR A 4 -47.87 24.83 12.33
CA THR A 4 -47.17 23.66 11.80
C THR A 4 -45.84 24.11 11.19
N ILE A 5 -44.73 23.79 11.85
CA ILE A 5 -43.38 24.03 11.31
C ILE A 5 -43.04 22.87 10.36
N ILE A 6 -42.95 23.16 9.06
CA ILE A 6 -42.50 22.20 8.05
C ILE A 6 -40.98 22.25 7.99
N LEU A 7 -40.32 21.23 8.53
CA LEU A 7 -38.88 21.04 8.45
C LEU A 7 -38.54 20.48 7.05
N ILE A 8 -38.12 21.36 6.13
CA ILE A 8 -37.61 20.95 4.82
C ILE A 8 -36.21 20.39 5.02
N VAL A 9 -36.09 19.07 5.03
CA VAL A 9 -34.80 18.37 5.01
C VAL A 9 -34.27 18.42 3.58
N LEU A 10 -33.42 19.41 3.29
CA LEU A 10 -32.58 19.42 2.09
C LEU A 10 -31.52 18.32 2.23
N ILE A 11 -31.85 17.10 1.78
CA ILE A 11 -30.85 16.04 1.59
C ILE A 11 -30.04 16.43 0.34
N GLY A 12 -29.00 17.23 0.53
CA GLY A 12 -27.98 17.41 -0.48
C GLY A 12 -27.22 16.09 -0.64
N PHE A 13 -27.39 15.41 -1.77
CA PHE A 13 -26.50 14.32 -2.16
C PHE A 13 -25.14 14.92 -2.50
N VAL A 14 -24.27 15.05 -1.50
CA VAL A 14 -22.86 15.36 -1.75
C VAL A 14 -22.19 14.06 -2.20
N SER A 15 -22.17 13.82 -3.51
CA SER A 15 -21.38 12.76 -4.12
C SER A 15 -19.90 13.14 -4.10
N THR A 16 -19.23 13.06 -2.95
CA THR A 16 -17.77 13.19 -2.90
C THR A 16 -17.13 11.88 -3.32
N GLN A 17 -16.84 11.74 -4.62
CA GLN A 17 -16.01 10.65 -5.13
C GLN A 17 -14.62 10.71 -4.47
N VAL A 18 -14.07 9.57 -4.03
CA VAL A 18 -12.65 9.48 -3.66
C VAL A 18 -11.83 9.85 -4.90
N PRO A 19 -10.92 10.85 -4.83
CA PRO A 19 -10.13 11.23 -6.00
C PRO A 19 -9.37 10.04 -6.56
N ILE A 20 -9.42 9.86 -7.87
CA ILE A 20 -8.70 8.79 -8.55
C ILE A 20 -7.23 9.23 -8.64
N PRO A 21 -6.28 8.50 -8.03
CA PRO A 21 -4.88 8.85 -8.14
C PRO A 21 -4.40 8.69 -9.59
N SER A 22 -3.41 9.49 -10.01
CA SER A 22 -2.84 9.46 -11.36
C SER A 22 -2.08 8.15 -11.69
N ARG A 23 -1.86 7.31 -10.69
CA ARG A 23 -1.26 5.98 -10.76
C ARG A 23 -1.76 5.13 -9.57
N PRO A 24 -1.54 3.80 -9.57
CA PRO A 24 -1.77 3.00 -8.37
C PRO A 24 -1.08 3.60 -7.16
N ASP A 25 -1.83 3.75 -6.06
CA ASP A 25 -1.31 4.26 -4.80
C ASP A 25 -0.25 3.32 -4.22
N GLY A 26 0.63 3.87 -3.38
CA GLY A 26 1.65 3.12 -2.65
C GLY A 26 3.00 2.96 -3.36
N TYR A 27 3.90 2.27 -2.68
CA TYR A 27 5.30 2.09 -3.06
C TYR A 27 5.68 0.61 -2.97
N GLY A 28 5.86 -0.03 -4.13
CA GLY A 28 6.00 -1.49 -4.23
C GLY A 28 7.40 -1.96 -4.63
N VAL A 29 7.88 -3.01 -3.97
CA VAL A 29 9.16 -3.71 -4.23
C VAL A 29 8.91 -5.18 -4.60
N GLY A 30 9.92 -5.84 -5.16
CA GLY A 30 9.87 -7.26 -5.53
C GLY A 30 9.48 -7.46 -6.99
N GLY A 31 8.55 -8.39 -7.22
CA GLY A 31 8.04 -8.77 -8.53
C GLY A 31 7.19 -7.68 -9.21
N PRO A 32 6.64 -7.97 -10.41
CA PRO A 32 5.80 -7.02 -11.15
C PRO A 32 4.54 -6.64 -10.35
N ALA A 33 3.92 -5.51 -10.67
CA ALA A 33 2.77 -4.99 -9.91
C ALA A 33 1.53 -5.90 -9.93
N ASP A 34 1.46 -6.82 -10.89
CA ASP A 34 0.45 -7.87 -11.06
C ASP A 34 1.01 -9.27 -10.77
N ALA A 35 2.08 -9.36 -9.95
CA ALA A 35 2.61 -10.64 -9.49
C ALA A 35 1.51 -11.52 -8.88
N HIS A 36 1.70 -12.83 -8.93
CA HIS A 36 0.68 -13.76 -8.44
C HIS A 36 0.29 -13.51 -6.97
N VAL A 37 1.26 -13.13 -6.14
CA VAL A 37 1.02 -12.68 -4.77
C VAL A 37 1.39 -11.20 -4.68
N VAL A 38 0.38 -10.36 -4.49
CA VAL A 38 0.52 -8.96 -4.14
C VAL A 38 0.15 -8.78 -2.68
N ILE A 39 1.03 -8.18 -1.89
CA ILE A 39 0.82 -7.87 -0.48
C ILE A 39 0.84 -6.36 -0.31
N ASP A 40 -0.27 -5.78 0.13
CA ASP A 40 -0.34 -4.37 0.50
C ASP A 40 -0.31 -4.23 2.02
N MET A 41 0.57 -3.37 2.54
CA MET A 41 0.62 -2.97 3.94
C MET A 41 0.20 -1.51 4.06
N PHE A 42 -0.91 -1.27 4.76
CA PHE A 42 -1.34 0.06 5.17
C PHE A 42 -0.73 0.37 6.53
N LEU A 43 0.14 1.37 6.57
CA LEU A 43 0.94 1.70 7.74
C LEU A 43 0.78 3.16 8.16
N ASP A 44 0.90 3.37 9.46
CA ASP A 44 1.04 4.68 10.07
C ASP A 44 2.48 4.76 10.59
N PRO A 45 3.31 5.71 10.14
CA PRO A 45 4.70 5.83 10.58
C PRO A 45 4.88 6.02 12.10
N LEU A 46 3.84 6.50 12.79
CA LEU A 46 3.82 6.72 14.24
C LEU A 46 3.04 5.65 15.02
N CYS A 47 2.45 4.65 14.36
CA CYS A 47 1.80 3.54 15.05
C CYS A 47 2.84 2.53 15.60
N PRO A 48 2.81 2.20 16.90
CA PRO A 48 3.69 1.19 17.48
C PRO A 48 3.53 -0.21 16.87
N ASN A 49 2.31 -0.59 16.48
CA ASN A 49 2.07 -1.89 15.84
C ASN A 49 2.63 -1.94 14.42
N SER A 50 2.54 -0.84 13.66
CA SER A 50 3.19 -0.76 12.34
C SER A 50 4.70 -0.88 12.46
N LYS A 51 5.30 -0.21 13.46
CA LYS A 51 6.72 -0.37 13.82
C LYS A 51 7.06 -1.81 14.18
N ALA A 52 6.24 -2.46 15.01
CA ALA A 52 6.47 -3.83 15.47
C ALA A 52 6.41 -4.86 14.31
N SER A 53 5.53 -4.67 13.32
CA SER A 53 5.48 -5.52 12.12
C SER A 53 6.67 -5.32 11.17
N TRP A 54 7.32 -4.15 11.18
CA TRP A 54 8.29 -3.76 10.17
C TRP A 54 9.48 -4.73 10.01
N PRO A 55 10.13 -5.23 11.07
CA PRO A 55 11.23 -6.20 10.92
C PRO A 55 10.81 -7.50 10.23
N THR A 56 9.63 -8.05 10.56
CA THR A 56 9.12 -9.26 9.90
C THR A 56 8.75 -8.98 8.45
N VAL A 57 8.18 -7.81 8.16
CA VAL A 57 7.89 -7.38 6.78
C VAL A 57 9.16 -7.37 5.93
N LEU A 58 10.25 -6.79 6.43
CA LEU A 58 11.54 -6.81 5.73
C LEU A 58 12.07 -8.22 5.50
N GLN A 59 11.90 -9.14 6.45
CA GLN A 59 12.25 -10.55 6.29
C GLN A 59 11.40 -11.24 5.20
N VAL A 60 10.10 -10.93 5.12
CA VAL A 60 9.20 -11.45 4.07
C VAL A 60 9.65 -10.96 2.69
N ILE A 61 9.88 -9.65 2.55
CA ILE A 61 10.36 -9.06 1.30
C ILE A 61 11.68 -9.73 0.87
N GLN A 62 12.62 -9.91 1.81
CA GLN A 62 13.88 -10.57 1.53
C GLN A 62 13.73 -12.05 1.15
N ALA A 63 12.87 -12.79 1.85
CA ALA A 63 12.68 -14.23 1.64
C ALA A 63 12.04 -14.55 0.28
N TYR A 64 11.15 -13.68 -0.21
CA TYR A 64 10.42 -13.92 -1.45
C TYR A 64 10.98 -13.17 -2.66
N GLY A 65 11.58 -11.99 -2.46
CA GLY A 65 12.15 -11.18 -3.53
C GLY A 65 11.15 -10.98 -4.67
N ILE A 66 11.56 -11.33 -5.89
CA ILE A 66 10.73 -11.16 -7.10
C ILE A 66 9.50 -12.07 -7.17
N ARG A 67 9.36 -13.06 -6.28
CA ARG A 67 8.23 -14.01 -6.29
C ARG A 67 6.92 -13.39 -5.83
N ILE A 68 6.99 -12.26 -5.11
CA ILE A 68 5.84 -11.50 -4.65
C ILE A 68 6.02 -10.02 -5.00
N HIS A 69 4.94 -9.26 -5.05
CA HIS A 69 4.99 -7.80 -5.02
C HIS A 69 4.56 -7.33 -3.63
N PHE A 70 5.41 -6.59 -2.92
CA PHE A 70 5.06 -6.04 -1.61
C PHE A 70 4.98 -4.52 -1.70
N ARG A 71 3.86 -3.94 -1.28
CA ARG A 71 3.59 -2.50 -1.38
C ARG A 71 3.23 -1.90 -0.05
N ILE A 72 3.76 -0.70 0.24
CA ILE A 72 3.37 0.08 1.41
C ILE A 72 2.47 1.27 1.02
N HIS A 73 1.51 1.58 1.88
CA HIS A 73 0.59 2.71 1.78
C HIS A 73 0.57 3.46 3.10
N THR A 74 0.56 4.80 3.05
CA THR A 74 0.39 5.63 4.24
C THR A 74 -1.09 5.66 4.65
N PHE A 75 -1.35 5.41 5.93
CA PHE A 75 -2.67 5.52 6.54
C PHE A 75 -2.54 6.17 7.92
N PRO A 76 -2.28 7.49 7.99
CA PRO A 76 -2.12 8.18 9.26
C PRO A 76 -3.38 8.13 10.11
N LEU A 77 -3.26 7.62 11.34
CA LEU A 77 -4.38 7.52 12.28
C LEU A 77 -4.61 8.87 12.98
N PRO A 78 -5.87 9.29 13.16
CA PRO A 78 -6.19 10.64 13.65
C PRO A 78 -5.78 10.88 15.12
N TYR A 79 -5.56 9.81 15.89
CA TYR A 79 -5.13 9.86 17.28
C TYR A 79 -3.60 9.78 17.44
N HIS A 80 -2.83 9.69 16.35
CA HIS A 80 -1.39 9.90 16.35
C HIS A 80 -1.12 11.30 15.79
N THR A 81 -0.93 12.28 16.67
CA THR A 81 -1.01 13.74 16.37
C THR A 81 -0.21 14.15 15.14
N ASN A 82 1.00 13.61 14.97
CA ASN A 82 1.91 13.99 13.88
C ASN A 82 1.97 12.96 12.74
N SER A 83 1.05 12.00 12.71
CA SER A 83 1.15 10.89 11.75
C SER A 83 0.94 11.35 10.32
N PHE A 84 0.03 12.30 10.10
CA PHE A 84 -0.15 12.91 8.78
C PHE A 84 1.13 13.62 8.32
N VAL A 85 1.83 14.33 9.22
CA VAL A 85 3.10 15.01 8.92
C VAL A 85 4.20 14.00 8.56
N ALA A 86 4.34 12.92 9.33
CA ALA A 86 5.31 11.87 9.04
C ALA A 86 4.99 11.12 7.73
N SER A 87 3.70 10.92 7.43
CA SER A 87 3.23 10.30 6.18
C SER A 87 3.49 11.22 4.98
N GLN A 88 3.20 12.52 5.11
CA GLN A 88 3.55 13.53 4.10
C GLN A 88 5.06 13.55 3.85
N GLY A 89 5.87 13.41 4.90
CA GLY A 89 7.32 13.27 4.78
C GLY A 89 7.75 12.10 3.89
N LEU A 90 7.07 10.95 3.94
CA LEU A 90 7.32 9.82 3.04
C LEU A 90 7.04 10.20 1.58
N HIS A 91 5.92 10.90 1.31
CA HIS A 91 5.60 11.41 -0.03
C HIS A 91 6.61 12.47 -0.51
N VAL A 92 7.16 13.30 0.39
CA VAL A 92 8.27 14.20 0.08
C VAL A 92 9.52 13.43 -0.37
N ILE A 93 9.93 12.40 0.39
CA ILE A 93 11.06 11.56 -0.01
C ILE A 93 10.80 10.93 -1.38
N ALA A 94 9.61 10.39 -1.59
CA ALA A 94 9.22 9.82 -2.87
C ALA A 94 9.28 10.83 -4.02
N ASN A 95 8.84 12.06 -3.82
CA ASN A 95 8.89 13.10 -4.84
C ASN A 95 10.35 13.50 -5.15
N VAL A 96 11.12 13.88 -4.13
CA VAL A 96 12.48 14.42 -4.28
C VAL A 96 13.47 13.39 -4.82
N THR A 97 13.25 12.10 -4.54
CA THR A 97 14.14 11.02 -4.99
C THR A 97 13.68 10.34 -6.28
N ASN A 98 12.70 10.91 -7.00
CA ASN A 98 12.10 10.30 -8.19
C ASN A 98 11.58 8.87 -7.92
N ARG A 99 10.94 8.69 -6.76
CA ARG A 99 10.38 7.43 -6.26
C ARG A 99 11.39 6.31 -6.13
N ASN A 100 12.61 6.65 -5.71
CA ASN A 100 13.60 5.65 -5.33
C ASN A 100 13.07 4.85 -4.13
N LEU A 101 12.82 3.55 -4.36
CA LEU A 101 12.22 2.67 -3.36
C LEU A 101 13.15 2.44 -2.16
N ASP A 102 14.47 2.36 -2.38
CA ASP A 102 15.43 2.23 -1.28
C ASP A 102 15.37 3.43 -0.33
N ALA A 103 15.26 4.64 -0.88
CA ALA A 103 15.12 5.87 -0.09
C ALA A 103 13.79 5.90 0.70
N ILE A 104 12.68 5.47 0.08
CA ILE A 104 11.36 5.42 0.73
C ILE A 104 11.33 4.39 1.87
N TYR A 105 11.87 3.19 1.64
CA TYR A 105 11.94 2.15 2.66
C TYR A 105 12.96 2.50 3.75
N LEU A 106 14.06 3.17 3.42
CA LEU A 106 15.01 3.69 4.39
C LEU A 106 14.38 4.77 5.26
N TYR A 107 13.65 5.74 4.68
CA TYR A 107 12.90 6.73 5.44
C TYR A 107 11.93 6.06 6.42
N THR A 108 11.12 5.13 5.93
CA THR A 108 10.13 4.39 6.74
C THR A 108 10.82 3.67 7.91
N THR A 109 11.92 2.97 7.63
CA THR A 109 12.72 2.27 8.65
C THR A 109 13.26 3.24 9.69
N LYS A 110 13.87 4.35 9.26
CA LYS A 110 14.48 5.34 10.15
C LYS A 110 13.46 6.09 11.00
N VAL A 111 12.28 6.40 10.46
CA VAL A 111 11.16 6.94 11.24
C VAL A 111 10.69 5.94 12.28
N PHE A 112 10.54 4.66 11.95
CA PHE A 112 10.17 3.64 12.94
C PHE A 112 11.23 3.46 14.04
N GLU A 113 12.52 3.44 13.69
CA GLU A 113 13.61 3.39 14.67
C GLU A 113 13.54 4.57 15.67
N ASN A 114 13.19 5.77 15.19
CA ASN A 114 13.15 7.02 15.98
C ASN A 114 11.73 7.46 16.35
N GLN A 115 10.74 6.57 16.23
CA GLN A 115 9.30 6.90 16.28
C GLN A 115 8.88 7.71 17.50
N THR A 116 9.50 7.45 18.67
CA THR A 116 9.17 8.11 19.93
C THR A 116 9.43 9.61 19.91
N THR A 117 10.31 10.10 19.03
CA THR A 117 10.62 11.54 18.87
C THR A 117 9.41 12.35 18.45
N TRP A 118 8.54 11.79 17.60
CA TRP A 118 7.37 12.50 17.05
C TRP A 118 6.04 11.95 17.56
N TYR A 119 6.09 11.01 18.51
CA TYR A 119 4.88 10.48 19.13
C TYR A 119 4.20 11.55 20.01
N ASN A 120 2.94 11.31 20.36
CA ASN A 120 2.05 12.30 20.98
C ASN A 120 2.70 12.99 22.19
N ASP A 121 3.21 12.20 23.14
CA ASP A 121 3.78 12.73 24.39
C ASP A 121 5.02 13.61 24.18
N ALA A 122 5.89 13.22 23.25
CA ALA A 122 7.13 13.94 22.95
C ALA A 122 6.89 15.30 22.29
N THR A 123 5.71 15.49 21.69
CA THR A 123 5.38 16.66 20.86
C THR A 123 4.23 17.49 21.42
N LYS A 124 3.76 17.20 22.64
CA LYS A 124 2.62 17.90 23.29
C LYS A 124 2.75 19.43 23.29
N SER A 125 3.97 19.94 23.44
CA SER A 125 4.27 21.38 23.48
C SER A 125 4.81 21.93 22.15
N MET A 126 4.86 21.12 21.10
CA MET A 126 5.39 21.51 19.80
C MET A 126 4.26 21.96 18.88
N THR A 127 4.56 22.99 18.08
CA THR A 127 3.74 23.38 16.94
C THR A 127 4.05 22.48 15.73
N ILE A 128 3.11 22.38 14.78
CA ILE A 128 3.33 21.62 13.53
C ILE A 128 4.61 22.08 12.78
N PRO A 129 4.91 23.38 12.62
CA PRO A 129 6.17 23.81 12.02
C PRO A 129 7.42 23.33 12.75
N GLN A 130 7.41 23.24 14.09
CA GLN A 130 8.53 22.69 14.87
C GLN A 130 8.69 21.19 14.65
N VAL A 131 7.58 20.45 14.51
CA VAL A 131 7.62 19.02 14.16
C VAL A 131 8.19 18.81 12.76
N ILE A 132 7.75 19.63 11.79
CA ILE A 132 8.27 19.61 10.42
C ILE A 132 9.78 19.93 10.40
N ASP A 133 10.23 20.97 11.11
CA ASP A 133 11.64 21.33 11.20
C ASP A 133 12.49 20.22 11.84
N SER A 134 11.96 19.55 12.87
CA SER A 134 12.57 18.38 13.51
C SER A 134 12.73 17.22 12.53
N LEU A 135 11.68 16.87 11.77
CA LEU A 135 11.73 15.85 10.73
C LEU A 135 12.72 16.21 9.61
N ALA A 136 12.72 17.45 9.15
CA ALA A 136 13.63 17.92 8.10
C ALA A 136 15.10 17.85 8.55
N THR A 137 15.37 18.22 9.80
CA THR A 137 16.69 18.09 10.43
C THR A 137 17.12 16.64 10.51
N PHE A 138 16.23 15.74 10.93
CA PHE A 138 16.48 14.30 11.00
C PHE A 138 16.79 13.70 9.63
N VAL A 139 15.97 13.98 8.62
CA VAL A 139 16.16 13.48 7.24
C VAL A 139 17.50 13.92 6.66
N ASN A 140 17.92 15.15 6.97
CA ASN A 140 19.24 15.67 6.61
C ASN A 140 20.37 14.94 7.34
N GLN A 141 20.22 14.65 8.64
CA GLN A 141 21.22 13.93 9.44
C GLN A 141 21.45 12.50 8.95
N ILE A 142 20.40 11.81 8.51
CA ILE A 142 20.51 10.45 7.95
C ILE A 142 20.95 10.45 6.47
N GLY A 143 21.21 11.62 5.88
CA GLY A 143 21.76 11.77 4.53
C GLY A 143 20.78 11.45 3.39
N LEU A 144 19.47 11.41 3.66
CA LEU A 144 18.47 11.08 2.64
C LEU A 144 18.21 12.26 1.68
N VAL A 145 17.88 13.42 2.24
CA VAL A 145 17.52 14.65 1.50
C VAL A 145 17.98 15.85 2.32
N SER A 146 18.40 16.93 1.67
CA SER A 146 18.77 18.16 2.39
C SER A 146 17.57 18.75 3.13
N LYS A 147 17.81 19.41 4.27
CA LYS A 147 16.78 20.05 5.09
C LYS A 147 15.87 20.96 4.22
N ASP A 148 16.46 21.83 3.41
CA ASP A 148 15.71 22.78 2.57
C ASP A 148 14.80 22.09 1.55
N LYS A 149 15.28 21.05 0.87
CA LYS A 149 14.47 20.30 -0.10
C LYS A 149 13.30 19.61 0.58
N PHE A 150 13.53 19.06 1.77
CA PHE A 150 12.46 18.42 2.53
C PHE A 150 11.41 19.45 2.98
N MET A 151 11.85 20.60 3.51
CA MET A 151 10.96 21.69 3.91
C MET A 151 10.11 22.21 2.75
N VAL A 152 10.69 22.39 1.55
CA VAL A 152 9.95 22.76 0.34
C VAL A 152 8.88 21.73 0.00
N GLY A 153 9.21 20.44 0.07
CA GLY A 153 8.21 19.38 -0.16
C GLY A 153 7.07 19.39 0.86
N MET A 154 7.36 19.69 2.13
CA MET A 154 6.33 19.77 3.17
C MET A 154 5.35 20.94 2.97
N MET A 155 5.73 21.96 2.19
CA MET A 155 4.87 23.08 1.81
C MET A 155 4.10 22.85 0.50
N SER A 156 4.29 21.71 -0.17
CA SER A 156 3.64 21.42 -1.45
C SER A 156 2.20 20.95 -1.26
N ASP A 157 1.26 21.65 -1.92
CA ASP A 157 -0.16 21.26 -1.98
C ASP A 157 -0.33 19.89 -2.67
N ASP A 158 0.42 19.62 -3.76
CA ASP A 158 0.37 18.33 -4.46
C ASP A 158 0.76 17.16 -3.54
N ILE A 159 1.78 17.34 -2.70
CA ILE A 159 2.23 16.30 -1.75
C ILE A 159 1.22 16.15 -0.60
N ASN A 160 0.62 17.25 -0.16
CA ASN A 160 -0.47 17.21 0.82
C ASN A 160 -1.66 16.41 0.25
N ASP A 161 -2.03 16.68 -1.00
CA ASP A 161 -3.10 15.97 -1.71
C ASP A 161 -2.76 14.50 -1.96
N GLU A 162 -1.53 14.15 -2.35
CA GLU A 162 -1.08 12.75 -2.46
C GLU A 162 -1.28 12.01 -1.13
N THR A 163 -0.90 12.64 0.00
CA THR A 163 -1.08 12.08 1.34
C THR A 163 -2.55 11.86 1.70
N ARG A 164 -3.42 12.83 1.36
CA ARG A 164 -4.88 12.73 1.57
C ARG A 164 -5.50 11.66 0.68
N ILE A 165 -5.02 11.51 -0.56
CA ILE A 165 -5.47 10.51 -1.51
C ILE A 165 -5.09 9.11 -1.02
N SER A 166 -3.86 8.89 -0.56
CA SER A 166 -3.44 7.60 0.03
C SER A 166 -4.32 7.21 1.23
N TRP A 167 -4.63 8.16 2.12
CA TRP A 167 -5.54 7.91 3.24
C TRP A 167 -6.96 7.52 2.76
N LYS A 168 -7.53 8.24 1.79
CA LYS A 168 -8.86 7.92 1.23
C LYS A 168 -8.87 6.62 0.44
N TYR A 169 -7.78 6.32 -0.27
CA TYR A 169 -7.58 5.06 -0.97
C TYR A 169 -7.65 3.91 0.05
N ALA A 170 -6.91 3.99 1.15
CA ALA A 170 -6.98 3.00 2.22
C ALA A 170 -8.41 2.82 2.77
N CYS A 171 -9.14 3.91 3.03
CA CYS A 171 -10.55 3.83 3.45
C CYS A 171 -11.43 3.10 2.42
N SER A 172 -11.23 3.35 1.12
CA SER A 172 -11.97 2.66 0.05
C SER A 172 -11.68 1.15 -0.01
N ARG A 173 -10.58 0.70 0.60
CA ARG A 173 -10.19 -0.71 0.77
C ARG A 173 -10.66 -1.32 2.07
N GLY A 174 -11.45 -0.61 2.88
CA GLY A 174 -11.96 -1.09 4.18
C GLY A 174 -10.94 -1.00 5.31
N VAL A 175 -9.84 -0.25 5.14
CA VAL A 175 -8.83 -0.05 6.17
C VAL A 175 -9.36 0.89 7.25
N ILE A 176 -9.34 0.41 8.50
CA ILE A 176 -9.80 1.15 9.69
C ILE A 176 -8.72 1.31 10.77
N GLY A 177 -7.53 0.74 10.54
CA GLY A 177 -6.44 0.69 11.52
C GLY A 177 -5.12 0.31 10.87
N THR A 178 -4.03 0.40 11.64
CA THR A 178 -2.70 0.03 11.19
C THR A 178 -1.97 -0.89 12.18
N PRO A 179 -1.12 -1.81 11.70
CA PRO A 179 -1.00 -2.18 10.30
C PRO A 179 -2.24 -2.95 9.84
N THR A 180 -2.66 -2.73 8.59
CA THR A 180 -3.62 -3.62 7.91
C THR A 180 -2.91 -4.21 6.70
N PHE A 181 -3.03 -5.52 6.51
CA PHE A 181 -2.44 -6.21 5.37
C PHE A 181 -3.53 -6.76 4.47
N LEU A 182 -3.35 -6.59 3.17
CA LEU A 182 -4.13 -7.25 2.14
C LEU A 182 -3.22 -8.21 1.38
N ILE A 183 -3.74 -9.39 1.04
CA ILE A 183 -3.11 -10.29 0.06
C ILE A 183 -4.08 -10.43 -1.10
N ASN A 184 -3.60 -10.11 -2.31
CA ASN A 184 -4.41 -10.09 -3.54
C ASN A 184 -5.74 -9.32 -3.37
N GLY A 185 -5.69 -8.21 -2.63
CA GLY A 185 -6.82 -7.33 -2.38
C GLY A 185 -7.76 -7.75 -1.24
N VAL A 186 -7.51 -8.87 -0.56
CA VAL A 186 -8.31 -9.37 0.57
C VAL A 186 -7.62 -9.04 1.90
N ILE A 187 -8.33 -8.39 2.82
CA ILE A 187 -7.83 -8.09 4.18
C ILE A 187 -7.55 -9.40 4.91
N THR A 188 -6.38 -9.49 5.55
CA THR A 188 -5.95 -10.66 6.33
C THR A 188 -5.97 -10.37 7.83
N SER A 189 -5.75 -11.41 8.64
CA SER A 189 -5.51 -11.28 10.08
C SER A 189 -4.04 -11.02 10.42
N ALA A 190 -3.19 -10.73 9.43
CA ALA A 190 -1.79 -10.42 9.66
C ALA A 190 -1.61 -9.15 10.48
N GLY A 191 -0.59 -9.15 11.33
CA GLY A 191 -0.39 -8.08 12.31
C GLY A 191 0.99 -8.14 12.98
N PRO A 192 1.20 -7.38 14.07
CA PRO A 192 2.49 -7.29 14.74
C PRO A 192 2.99 -8.59 15.38
N SER A 193 2.10 -9.54 15.65
CA SER A 193 2.44 -10.85 16.22
C SER A 193 2.80 -11.91 15.18
N TRP A 194 2.58 -11.65 13.89
CA TRP A 194 2.88 -12.63 12.84
C TRP A 194 4.38 -12.79 12.68
N SER A 195 4.83 -14.03 12.75
CA SER A 195 6.21 -14.45 12.47
C SER A 195 6.43 -14.66 10.97
N LEU A 196 7.70 -14.81 10.57
CA LEU A 196 8.02 -15.19 9.19
C LEU A 196 7.40 -16.55 8.80
N SER A 197 7.27 -17.50 9.75
CA SER A 197 6.60 -18.78 9.51
C SER A 197 5.11 -18.63 9.22
N ASP A 198 4.41 -17.72 9.91
CA ASP A 198 2.99 -17.47 9.67
C ASP A 198 2.79 -16.92 8.25
N TRP A 199 3.61 -15.95 7.85
CA TRP A 199 3.62 -15.43 6.48
C TRP A 199 3.90 -16.52 5.44
N LYS A 200 4.91 -17.37 5.70
CA LYS A 200 5.25 -18.48 4.79
C LYS A 200 4.09 -19.44 4.58
N SER A 201 3.38 -19.78 5.66
CA SER A 201 2.24 -20.70 5.58
C SER A 201 1.17 -20.23 4.59
N VAL A 202 0.96 -18.91 4.48
CA VAL A 202 -0.02 -18.32 3.55
C VAL A 202 0.57 -18.16 2.16
N ILE A 203 1.74 -17.52 2.04
CA ILE A 203 2.33 -17.18 0.74
C ILE A 203 2.70 -18.46 -0.03
N ASP A 204 3.32 -19.44 0.62
CA ASP A 204 3.74 -20.68 -0.04
C ASP A 204 2.54 -21.50 -0.53
N THR A 205 1.44 -21.51 0.22
CA THR A 205 0.18 -22.16 -0.19
C THR A 205 -0.37 -21.53 -1.47
N ILE A 206 -0.36 -20.19 -1.57
CA ILE A 206 -0.82 -19.49 -2.76
C ILE A 206 0.12 -19.79 -3.94
N LEU A 207 1.43 -19.67 -3.76
CA LEU A 207 2.41 -19.92 -4.82
C LEU A 207 2.35 -21.36 -5.36
N ALA A 208 2.24 -22.37 -4.48
CA ALA A 208 2.12 -23.77 -4.88
C ALA A 208 0.86 -24.07 -5.70
N THR A 209 -0.22 -23.31 -5.50
CA THR A 209 -1.47 -23.46 -6.27
C THR A 209 -1.27 -23.09 -7.75
N ASN A 210 -0.30 -22.22 -8.08
CA ASN A 210 -0.08 -21.75 -9.46
C ASN A 210 0.86 -22.59 -10.29
N GLU A 211 1.78 -23.27 -9.64
CA GLU A 211 2.64 -24.24 -10.34
C GLU A 211 1.78 -25.37 -10.92
N ASN A 212 0.65 -25.69 -10.28
CA ASN A 212 -0.32 -26.67 -10.78
C ASN A 212 -1.21 -26.14 -11.92
N THR A 213 -1.47 -24.83 -12.02
CA THR A 213 -2.27 -24.24 -13.11
C THR A 213 -1.47 -23.81 -14.33
N SER A 214 -0.13 -23.79 -14.24
CA SER A 214 0.77 -23.39 -15.33
C SER A 214 1.39 -24.59 -16.07
N SER A 215 0.82 -25.79 -15.91
CA SER A 215 1.26 -26.95 -16.67
C SER A 215 0.92 -26.74 -18.15
N ASN A 216 1.95 -26.79 -19.01
CA ASN A 216 1.81 -27.00 -20.45
C ASN A 216 0.86 -28.18 -20.64
N VAL A 217 -0.41 -27.91 -20.93
CA VAL A 217 -1.40 -28.95 -21.14
C VAL A 217 -1.05 -29.60 -22.46
N LYS A 218 -0.36 -30.74 -22.41
CA LYS A 218 -0.05 -31.53 -23.61
C LYS A 218 -1.32 -32.14 -24.22
N ASP A 219 -2.38 -32.32 -23.43
CA ASP A 219 -3.66 -32.87 -23.86
C ASP A 219 -4.83 -32.24 -23.09
N CYS A 220 -5.75 -31.58 -23.80
CA CYS A 220 -6.92 -30.98 -23.18
C CYS A 220 -7.93 -32.06 -22.72
N PRO A 221 -8.55 -31.92 -21.54
CA PRO A 221 -9.60 -32.83 -21.08
C PRO A 221 -10.79 -32.92 -22.06
N THR A 222 -11.49 -34.05 -22.05
CA THR A 222 -12.66 -34.29 -22.91
C THR A 222 -13.68 -33.16 -22.79
N GLY A 223 -14.02 -32.52 -23.92
CA GLY A 223 -14.95 -31.40 -23.98
C GLY A 223 -14.30 -30.01 -23.94
N GLN A 224 -12.97 -29.94 -23.87
CA GLN A 224 -12.20 -28.70 -24.01
C GLN A 224 -11.44 -28.66 -25.34
N SER A 225 -11.17 -27.46 -25.86
CA SER A 225 -10.38 -27.26 -27.08
C SER A 225 -9.05 -26.56 -26.78
N GLU A 226 -7.98 -26.97 -27.44
CA GLU A 226 -6.67 -26.33 -27.26
C GLU A 226 -6.63 -24.94 -27.92
N CYS A 227 -6.09 -23.95 -27.19
CA CYS A 227 -5.87 -22.60 -27.65
C CYS A 227 -4.39 -22.24 -27.59
N ASN A 228 -3.78 -22.22 -28.78
CA ASN A 228 -2.42 -21.74 -28.99
C ASN A 228 -2.43 -20.22 -29.19
N TYR A 229 -2.41 -19.47 -28.08
CA TYR A 229 -2.63 -18.02 -28.12
C TYR A 229 -1.35 -17.20 -28.32
N ALA A 230 -0.17 -17.75 -28.05
CA ALA A 230 1.10 -17.07 -28.30
C ALA A 230 2.24 -18.09 -28.54
N PRO A 231 3.41 -17.68 -29.08
CA PRO A 231 4.54 -18.57 -29.27
C PRO A 231 4.91 -19.30 -27.98
N HIS A 232 4.88 -20.63 -28.02
CA HIS A 232 5.12 -21.51 -26.86
C HIS A 232 4.15 -21.32 -25.69
N LYS A 233 2.95 -20.79 -25.93
CA LYS A 233 1.89 -20.64 -24.93
C LYS A 233 0.58 -21.23 -25.42
N SER A 234 0.14 -22.28 -24.74
CA SER A 234 -1.14 -22.94 -24.97
C SER A 234 -1.95 -23.06 -23.67
N GLN A 235 -3.28 -23.18 -23.81
CA GLN A 235 -4.21 -23.48 -22.72
C GLN A 235 -5.46 -24.19 -23.27
N CYS A 236 -6.29 -24.78 -22.42
CA CYS A 236 -7.53 -25.43 -22.82
C CYS A 236 -8.74 -24.53 -22.59
N CYS A 237 -9.59 -24.40 -23.61
CA CYS A 237 -10.82 -23.63 -23.60
C CYS A 237 -12.00 -24.51 -23.16
N LEU A 238 -12.83 -24.00 -22.27
CA LEU A 238 -14.10 -24.61 -21.89
C LEU A 238 -15.12 -24.51 -23.02
N ALA A 239 -16.16 -25.34 -22.96
CA ALA A 239 -17.27 -25.30 -23.92
C ALA A 239 -17.93 -23.91 -23.90
N GLY A 240 -17.94 -23.23 -25.05
CA GLY A 240 -18.46 -21.87 -25.23
C GLY A 240 -17.39 -20.78 -25.25
N GLU A 241 -16.14 -21.08 -24.90
CA GLU A 241 -15.04 -20.14 -25.04
C GLU A 241 -14.44 -20.15 -26.46
N ARG A 242 -13.94 -19.00 -26.89
CA ARG A 242 -13.16 -18.82 -28.13
C ARG A 242 -11.70 -18.51 -27.82
N CYS A 243 -10.80 -19.02 -28.65
CA CYS A 243 -9.38 -18.71 -28.56
C CYS A 243 -9.10 -17.32 -29.15
N ILE A 244 -8.57 -16.40 -28.34
CA ILE A 244 -8.18 -15.05 -28.75
C ILE A 244 -6.65 -14.97 -28.83
N ALA A 245 -6.15 -14.57 -30.01
CA ALA A 245 -4.70 -14.39 -30.23
C ALA A 245 -4.10 -13.41 -29.22
N ASN A 246 -2.95 -13.78 -28.66
CA ASN A 246 -2.22 -13.10 -27.59
C ASN A 246 -2.97 -12.94 -26.24
N VAL A 247 -4.12 -13.60 -26.08
CA VAL A 247 -4.99 -13.44 -24.90
C VAL A 247 -5.38 -14.76 -24.24
N GLY A 248 -5.65 -15.82 -25.02
CA GLY A 248 -6.13 -17.11 -24.54
C GLY A 248 -7.65 -17.31 -24.73
N CYS A 249 -8.22 -18.31 -24.07
CA CYS A 249 -9.65 -18.65 -24.12
C CYS A 249 -10.50 -17.61 -23.39
N ARG A 250 -11.59 -17.15 -24.00
CA ARG A 250 -12.56 -16.22 -23.41
C ARG A 250 -13.98 -16.54 -23.87
N CYS A 251 -14.97 -16.34 -23.02
CA CYS A 251 -16.38 -16.35 -23.39
C CYS A 251 -16.75 -15.22 -24.35
#